data_AF-A0AAE3IVF4-F1
#
_entry.id   AF-A0AAE3IVF4-F1
#
_cell.length_a   1.000
_cell.length_b   1.000
_cell.length_c   1.000
_cell.angle_alpha   90.00
_cell.angle_beta   90.00
_cell.angle_gamma   90.00
#
_symmetry.space_group_name_H-M   'P 1'
#
loop_
_entity.id
_entity.type
_entity.pdbx_description
1 polymer ?
#
loop_
_entity_poly.entity_id
_entity_poly.type
_entity_poly.pdbx_seq_one_letter_code
_entity_poly.pdbx_strand_id
1 'polypeptide(L)'
;MAIYSYYSIFEPINEENYKGYAVSFPDLENVFTDGRSFAEAYEMAKDVLGTMLALNEEENTAFHPPSAPDKLTIREGSSLIYIQIDTDDYREAE
;
A
#
# COMPACT_ATOMS: atom_id res chain seq x y z
N MET A 1 13.98 3.16 13.81
CA MET A 1 13.64 4.11 12.71
C MET A 1 14.03 3.54 11.35
N ALA A 2 13.19 2.65 10.82
CA ALA A 2 13.18 2.35 9.41
C ALA A 2 11.89 2.96 8.83
N ILE A 3 12.02 4.12 8.18
CA ILE A 3 10.90 4.76 7.49
C ILE A 3 10.90 4.23 6.07
N TYR A 4 9.83 3.54 5.71
CA TYR A 4 9.62 3.04 4.38
C TYR A 4 8.55 3.87 3.69
N SER A 5 8.68 4.01 2.37
CA SER A 5 7.70 4.74 1.58
C SER A 5 7.48 4.04 0.27
N TYR A 6 6.22 3.78 -0.06
CA TYR A 6 5.83 3.05 -1.25
C TYR A 6 4.68 3.77 -1.94
N TYR A 7 4.66 3.65 -3.26
CA TYR A 7 3.53 4.11 -4.06
C TYR A 7 2.42 3.06 -4.01
N SER A 8 1.18 3.54 -3.86
CA SER A 8 -0.03 2.75 -3.96
C SER A 8 -0.90 3.30 -5.08
N ILE A 9 -1.56 2.39 -5.79
CA ILE A 9 -2.44 2.72 -6.92
C ILE A 9 -3.87 2.49 -6.44
N PHE A 10 -4.66 3.55 -6.40
CA PHE A 10 -6.08 3.53 -6.05
C PHE A 10 -6.90 3.49 -7.33
N GLU A 11 -7.50 2.34 -7.61
CA GLU A 11 -8.37 2.11 -8.76
C GLU A 11 -9.83 2.19 -8.29
N PRO A 12 -10.63 3.17 -8.78
CA PRO A 12 -12.04 3.24 -8.42
C PRO A 12 -12.79 2.05 -9.01
N ILE A 13 -13.45 1.28 -8.15
CA ILE A 13 -14.36 0.21 -8.54
C ILE A 13 -15.77 0.77 -8.52
N ASN A 14 -16.44 0.72 -9.67
CA ASN A 14 -17.83 1.14 -9.81
C ASN A 14 -18.64 0.06 -10.53
N GLU A 15 -18.95 -1.01 -9.80
CA GLU A 15 -19.81 -2.10 -10.25
C GLU A 15 -21.23 -1.93 -9.71
N GLU A 16 -22.21 -2.63 -10.31
CA GLU A 16 -23.62 -2.53 -9.91
C GLU A 16 -23.86 -2.90 -8.43
N ASN A 17 -23.03 -3.79 -7.87
CA ASN A 17 -23.18 -4.30 -6.49
C ASN A 17 -22.06 -3.85 -5.54
N TYR A 18 -21.02 -3.19 -6.03
CA TYR A 18 -19.89 -2.75 -5.22
C TYR A 18 -19.32 -1.44 -5.76
N LYS A 19 -19.22 -0.46 -4.86
CA LYS A 19 -18.53 0.81 -5.11
C LYS A 19 -17.47 0.98 -4.05
N GLY A 20 -16.25 1.24 -4.50
CA GLY A 20 -15.10 1.36 -3.62
C GLY A 20 -13.84 1.71 -4.39
N TYR A 21 -12.71 1.49 -3.75
CA TYR A 21 -11.38 1.69 -4.30
C TYR A 21 -10.59 0.42 -4.04
N ALA A 22 -10.08 -0.21 -5.09
CA ALA A 22 -9.01 -1.19 -4.96
C ALA A 22 -7.70 -0.45 -4.81
N VAL A 23 -6.83 -0.95 -3.94
CA VAL A 23 -5.51 -0.41 -3.69
C VAL A 23 -4.49 -1.51 -3.89
N SER A 24 -3.49 -1.23 -4.72
CA SER A 24 -2.43 -2.19 -5.05
C SER A 24 -1.08 -1.52 -4.91
N PHE A 25 -0.08 -2.26 -4.44
CA PHE A 25 1.30 -1.80 -4.36
C PHE A 25 2.12 -2.44 -5.49
N PRO A 26 2.50 -1.68 -6.54
CA PRO A 26 3.24 -2.22 -7.67
C PRO A 26 4.66 -2.70 -7.32
N ASP A 27 5.24 -2.15 -6.26
CA ASP A 27 6.57 -2.50 -5.77
C ASP A 27 6.58 -3.70 -4.81
N LEU A 28 5.40 -4.15 -4.35
CA LEU A 28 5.27 -5.22 -3.37
C LEU A 28 4.42 -6.35 -3.95
N GLU A 29 5.00 -7.54 -4.07
CA GLU A 29 4.26 -8.70 -4.56
C GLU A 29 3.16 -9.11 -3.57
N ASN A 30 1.96 -9.36 -4.08
CA ASN A 30 0.80 -9.83 -3.33
C ASN A 30 0.30 -8.90 -2.21
N VAL A 31 0.61 -7.60 -2.27
CA VAL A 31 0.06 -6.60 -1.35
C VAL A 31 -1.04 -5.81 -2.04
N PHE A 32 -2.28 -6.15 -1.71
CA PHE A 32 -3.48 -5.51 -2.22
C PHE A 32 -4.52 -5.39 -1.11
N THR A 33 -5.34 -4.36 -1.20
CA THR A 33 -6.44 -4.12 -0.29
C THR A 33 -7.56 -3.39 -1.01
N ASP A 34 -8.71 -3.26 -0.38
CA ASP A 34 -9.84 -2.51 -0.91
C ASP A 34 -10.58 -1.79 0.21
N GLY A 35 -11.37 -0.80 -0.17
CA GLY A 35 -12.25 -0.11 0.76
C GLY A 35 -13.42 0.53 0.04
N ARG A 36 -14.56 0.60 0.72
CA ARG A 36 -15.80 1.17 0.16
C ARG A 36 -15.72 2.69 -0.02
N SER A 37 -14.77 3.33 0.65
CA SER A 37 -14.49 4.75 0.56
C SER A 37 -12.99 4.99 0.45
N PHE A 38 -12.58 6.12 -0.13
CA PHE A 38 -11.17 6.48 -0.26
C PHE A 38 -10.44 6.47 1.09
N ALA A 39 -11.06 7.00 2.14
CA ALA A 39 -10.50 7.02 3.49
C ALA A 39 -10.28 5.59 4.03
N GLU A 40 -11.30 4.73 3.92
CA GLU A 40 -11.23 3.34 4.36
C GLU A 40 -10.12 2.58 3.60
N ALA A 41 -10.10 2.69 2.27
CA ALA A 41 -9.07 2.09 1.44
C ALA A 41 -7.66 2.61 1.78
N TYR A 42 -7.53 3.89 2.15
CA TYR A 42 -6.26 4.48 2.58
C TYR A 42 -5.79 3.96 3.93
N GLU A 43 -6.68 3.84 4.92
CA GLU A 43 -6.35 3.25 6.22
C GLU A 43 -5.95 1.78 6.07
N MET A 44 -6.72 1.01 5.30
CA MET A 44 -6.41 -0.38 4.99
C MET A 44 -5.05 -0.53 4.27
N ALA A 45 -4.74 0.40 3.36
CA ALA A 45 -3.47 0.39 2.63
C ALA A 45 -2.28 0.68 3.55
N LYS A 46 -2.44 1.57 4.53
CA LYS A 46 -1.42 1.81 5.56
C LYS A 46 -1.21 0.57 6.42
N ASP A 47 -2.29 -0.07 6.85
CA ASP A 47 -2.25 -1.22 7.75
C ASP A 47 -1.58 -2.44 7.11
N VAL A 48 -1.97 -2.78 5.88
CA VAL A 48 -1.37 -3.90 5.14
C VAL A 48 0.10 -3.64 4.83
N LEU A 49 0.46 -2.39 4.52
CA LEU A 49 1.85 -1.99 4.25
C LEU A 49 2.71 -2.12 5.51
N GLY A 50 2.24 -1.60 6.64
CA GLY A 50 2.95 -1.71 7.92
C GLY A 50 3.14 -3.16 8.36
N THR A 51 2.08 -3.96 8.28
CA THR A 51 2.13 -5.39 8.59
C THR A 51 3.13 -6.13 7.70
N MET A 52 3.08 -5.88 6.38
CA MET A 52 4.00 -6.52 5.44
C MET A 52 5.46 -6.13 5.72
N LEU A 53 5.73 -4.84 5.98
CA LEU A 53 7.09 -4.38 6.26
C LEU A 53 7.63 -4.96 7.57
N ALA A 54 6.80 -5.01 8.62
CA ALA A 54 7.16 -5.62 9.89
C ALA A 54 7.51 -7.11 9.71
N LEU A 55 6.65 -7.88 9.03
CA LEU A 55 6.90 -9.29 8.71
C LEU A 55 8.20 -9.49 7.91
N ASN A 56 8.46 -8.65 6.91
CA ASN A 56 9.68 -8.76 6.12
C ASN A 56 10.94 -8.38 6.92
N GLU A 57 10.85 -7.42 7.86
CA GLU A 57 11.95 -7.12 8.81
C GLU A 57 12.24 -8.30 9.74
N GLU A 58 11.20 -8.97 10.25
CA GLU A 58 11.32 -10.17 11.07
C GLU A 58 11.95 -11.34 10.29
N GLU A 59 11.48 -11.59 9.07
CA GLU A 59 11.97 -12.65 8.18
C GLU A 59 13.33 -12.32 7.52
N ASN A 60 13.87 -11.12 7.75
CA ASN A 60 15.10 -10.62 7.11
C ASN A 60 15.05 -10.64 5.56
N THR A 61 13.85 -10.46 5.00
CA THR A 61 13.65 -10.39 3.56
C THR A 61 14.16 -9.04 3.04
N ALA A 62 14.97 -9.08 1.98
CA ALA A 62 15.50 -7.87 1.38
C ALA A 62 14.38 -7.08 0.68
N PHE A 63 14.14 -5.84 1.12
CA PHE A 63 13.21 -4.93 0.44
C PHE A 63 13.91 -4.19 -0.69
N HIS A 64 13.21 -4.04 -1.81
CA HIS A 64 13.64 -3.11 -2.84
C HIS A 64 13.17 -1.69 -2.48
N PRO A 65 13.99 -0.65 -2.73
CA PRO A 65 13.53 0.73 -2.62
C PRO A 65 12.35 0.95 -3.58
N PRO A 66 11.43 1.87 -3.26
CA PRO A 66 10.28 2.16 -4.11
C PRO A 66 10.72 2.49 -5.54
N SER A 67 10.02 1.93 -6.53
CA SER A 67 10.28 2.24 -7.92
C SER A 67 9.98 3.70 -8.22
N ALA A 68 10.70 4.25 -9.19
CA ALA A 68 10.40 5.58 -9.70
C ALA A 68 8.96 5.62 -10.24
N PRO A 69 8.20 6.69 -9.98
CA PRO A 69 6.81 6.81 -10.43
C PRO A 69 6.69 6.76 -11.96
N ASP A 70 7.75 7.14 -12.69
CA ASP A 70 7.85 7.03 -14.15
C ASP A 70 7.75 5.58 -14.69
N LYS A 71 8.03 4.57 -13.85
CA LYS A 71 7.88 3.16 -14.22
C LYS A 71 6.52 2.58 -13.87
N LEU A 72 5.68 3.32 -13.15
CA LEU A 72 4.39 2.84 -12.68
C LEU A 72 3.32 3.13 -13.75
N THR A 73 2.81 2.07 -14.35
CA THR A 73 1.67 2.17 -15.26
C THR A 73 0.39 2.27 -14.44
N ILE A 74 -0.16 3.47 -14.31
CA ILE A 74 -1.50 3.69 -13.76
C ILE A 74 -2.54 3.67 -14.89
N ARG A 75 -3.70 3.09 -14.62
CA ARG A 75 -4.84 3.15 -15.55
C ARG A 75 -5.48 4.55 -15.52
N GLU A 76 -6.12 4.93 -16.61
CA GLU A 76 -6.91 6.17 -16.67
C GLU A 76 -8.02 6.12 -15.61
N GLY A 77 -8.08 7.16 -14.77
CA GLY A 77 -9.01 7.25 -13.64
C GLY A 77 -8.46 6.71 -12.31
N SER A 78 -7.29 6.08 -12.29
CA SER A 78 -6.62 5.64 -11.07
C SER A 78 -5.80 6.78 -10.45
N SER A 79 -5.68 6.76 -9.12
CA SER A 79 -4.90 7.75 -8.36
C SER A 79 -3.64 7.11 -7.79
N LEU A 80 -2.49 7.72 -8.03
CA LEU A 80 -1.23 7.31 -7.41
C LEU A 80 -1.08 8.04 -6.07
N ILE A 81 -1.02 7.30 -4.98
CA ILE A 81 -0.88 7.83 -3.62
C ILE A 81 0.48 7.39 -3.07
N TYR A 82 1.16 8.31 -2.37
CA TYR A 82 2.42 8.00 -1.71
C TYR A 82 2.14 7.73 -0.23
N ILE A 83 2.42 6.51 0.22
CA ILE A 83 2.19 6.09 1.61
C ILE A 83 3.54 5.90 2.28
N GLN A 84 3.73 6.61 3.38
CA GLN A 84 4.89 6.48 4.25
C GLN A 84 4.48 5.77 5.53
N ILE A 85 5.23 4.74 5.89
CA ILE A 85 5.05 3.97 7.13
C ILE A 85 6.37 3.96 7.89
N ASP A 86 6.26 4.19 9.18
CA ASP A 86 7.33 3.97 10.13
C ASP A 86 7.09 2.60 10.77
N THR A 87 8.02 1.65 10.59
CA THR A 87 7.88 0.30 11.16
C THR A 87 8.24 0.23 12.63
N ASP A 88 8.83 1.28 13.21
CA ASP A 88 9.09 1.38 14.64
C ASP A 88 7.75 1.45 15.41
N ASP A 89 6.75 2.16 14.86
CA ASP A 89 5.38 2.24 15.40
C ASP A 89 4.69 0.87 15.51
N TYR A 90 5.04 -0.05 14.60
CA TYR A 90 4.53 -1.44 14.60
C TYR A 90 5.35 -2.38 15.49
N ARG A 91 6.60 -2.03 15.84
CA ARG A 91 7.46 -2.81 16.74
C ARG A 91 7.17 -2.55 18.22
N GLU A 92 6.74 -1.33 18.58
CA GLU A 92 6.47 -0.97 19.97
C GLU A 92 5.08 -1.43 20.47
N ALA A 93 4.30 -2.12 19.63
CA ALA A 93 3.00 -2.68 20.00
C ALA A 93 3.09 -4.09 20.66
N GLU A 94 4.28 -4.67 20.82
CA GLU A 94 4.52 -5.91 21.59
C GLU A 94 4.89 -5.68 23.06
#